data_AF-A0A936C463-F1
#
_entry.id   AF-A0A936C463-F1
#
_cell.length_a   1.000
_cell.length_b   1.000
_cell.length_c   1.000
_cell.angle_alpha   90.00
_cell.angle_beta   90.00
_cell.angle_gamma   90.00
#
_symmetry.space_group_name_H-M   'P 1'
#
loop_
_entity.id
_entity.type
_entity.pdbx_description
1 polymer ?
#
loop_
_entity_poly.entity_id
_entity_poly.type
_entity_poly.pdbx_seq_one_letter_code
_entity_poly.pdbx_strand_id
1 'polypeptide(L)'
;MLANYAEIVAERGGQPIIWQDLLWEFLALAEPNLALSHYFADSDYEPFDGESRAHTLHWLFNLKKMGRVETTILADTPTYAVFRDAAGDLTYVAHNAGSTSRLVTFTDGFSFTVGPRQTASFSTSPVDPDAPVVLLLANRTTGKAPLNVQFTGSQSFDPNDRPLTFAWTFAGAGASTAADTAVTFTDVGEHWVHLAVTNSLALTARDSVLVTVLPSGTPYFGVPAQMPGRIEAENYDLGGEGLAYHDVNANNIGLVYRPTEGVDLEGAAGGGYDVYWIVAGEWLEYTFSVAEAGYYDVIPYVATVPGFGNFTLSIDNEDVSGKRPVPSTGGFQFWTPKRVEAVPLAAGTHIMRFDFDSDTDKTGWLFSLNYIDVERVYPSSVDEGAVPGALIAARSYPNPFNPQTTVEYVMPAEGPVRLGVFDARGRQVRVLAEGRKDAGTHRVVWDGRDDDGQLLASGVYFLRVEAAGAARVGKLVLLK
;
A
#
# COMPACT_ATOMS: atom_id res chain seq x y z
N MET A 1 -17.43 11.96 6.71
CA MET A 1 -16.13 12.28 6.10
C MET A 1 -15.39 11.01 5.75
N LEU A 2 -14.90 10.22 6.73
CA LEU A 2 -14.14 8.99 6.43
C LEU A 2 -14.90 7.97 5.55
N ALA A 3 -16.16 7.67 5.87
CA ALA A 3 -16.99 6.77 5.04
C ALA A 3 -17.17 7.29 3.60
N ASN A 4 -17.34 8.60 3.44
CA ASN A 4 -17.48 9.22 2.12
C ASN A 4 -16.17 9.19 1.33
N TYR A 5 -15.02 9.39 1.98
CA TYR A 5 -13.72 9.22 1.34
C TYR A 5 -13.48 7.76 0.92
N ALA A 6 -13.82 6.81 1.80
CA ALA A 6 -13.70 5.38 1.49
C ALA A 6 -14.59 4.96 0.30
N GLU A 7 -15.80 5.50 0.21
CA GLU A 7 -16.71 5.30 -0.92
C GLU A 7 -16.10 5.84 -2.22
N ILE A 8 -15.54 7.06 -2.21
CA ILE A 8 -14.83 7.63 -3.38
C ILE A 8 -13.66 6.72 -3.83
N VAL A 9 -12.88 6.19 -2.89
CA VAL A 9 -11.77 5.28 -3.19
C VAL A 9 -12.30 3.97 -3.79
N ALA A 10 -13.37 3.42 -3.23
CA ALA A 10 -13.97 2.18 -3.70
C ALA A 10 -14.56 2.32 -5.11
N GLU A 11 -15.36 3.37 -5.37
CA GLU A 11 -15.96 3.62 -6.69
C GLU A 11 -14.92 3.84 -7.79
N ARG A 12 -13.73 4.34 -7.43
CA ARG A 12 -12.63 4.53 -8.37
C ARG A 12 -11.73 3.29 -8.52
N GLY A 13 -11.93 2.26 -7.70
CA GLY A 13 -11.03 1.10 -7.65
C GLY A 13 -9.62 1.45 -7.14
N GLY A 14 -9.46 2.53 -6.35
CA GLY A 14 -8.16 2.95 -5.84
C GLY A 14 -8.06 4.42 -5.43
N GLN A 15 -6.88 4.79 -4.94
CA GLN A 15 -6.57 6.15 -4.46
C GLN A 15 -6.76 7.21 -5.56
N PRO A 16 -7.23 8.43 -5.22
CA PRO A 16 -7.36 9.53 -6.17
C PRO A 16 -6.05 9.86 -6.90
N ILE A 17 -6.13 10.09 -8.21
CA ILE A 17 -5.01 10.55 -9.06
C ILE A 17 -5.27 11.94 -9.67
N ILE A 18 -6.43 12.51 -9.38
CA ILE A 18 -6.84 13.86 -9.74
C ILE A 18 -7.42 14.51 -8.48
N TRP A 19 -7.26 15.83 -8.34
CA TRP A 19 -7.74 16.59 -7.18
C TRP A 19 -7.26 15.98 -5.85
N GLN A 20 -6.03 15.46 -5.87
CA GLN A 20 -5.43 14.73 -4.76
C GLN A 20 -5.40 15.59 -3.50
N ASP A 21 -4.90 16.82 -3.62
CA ASP A 21 -4.89 17.83 -2.56
C ASP A 21 -6.26 18.09 -1.95
N LEU A 22 -7.28 18.38 -2.75
CA LEU A 22 -8.63 18.64 -2.24
C LEU A 22 -9.19 17.44 -1.45
N LEU A 23 -8.95 16.22 -1.94
CA LEU A 23 -9.41 15.00 -1.29
C LEU A 23 -8.60 14.70 -0.02
N TRP A 24 -7.31 15.03 0.02
CA TRP A 24 -6.49 14.95 1.23
C TRP A 24 -6.91 15.99 2.27
N GLU A 25 -7.19 17.23 1.86
CA GLU A 25 -7.69 18.29 2.75
C GLU A 25 -9.03 17.91 3.39
N PHE A 26 -9.94 17.31 2.59
CA PHE A 26 -11.19 16.76 3.09
C PHE A 26 -10.97 15.58 4.05
N LEU A 27 -10.09 14.64 3.69
CA LEU A 27 -9.76 13.50 4.55
C LEU A 27 -9.18 13.96 5.90
N ALA A 28 -8.35 15.00 5.91
CA ALA A 28 -7.71 15.52 7.12
C ALA A 28 -8.67 16.06 8.17
N LEU A 29 -9.89 16.43 7.77
CA LEU A 29 -10.95 16.80 8.73
C LEU A 29 -11.37 15.62 9.62
N ALA A 30 -11.13 14.39 9.20
CA ALA A 30 -11.41 13.17 9.95
C ALA A 30 -10.13 12.44 10.39
N GLU A 31 -9.19 12.22 9.46
CA GLU A 31 -7.99 11.39 9.60
C GLU A 31 -6.74 12.11 9.05
N PRO A 32 -6.22 13.14 9.76
CA PRO A 32 -5.09 13.95 9.28
C PRO A 32 -3.78 13.17 9.12
N ASN A 33 -3.60 12.08 9.89
CA ASN A 33 -2.46 11.17 9.74
C ASN A 33 -2.43 10.52 8.35
N LEU A 34 -3.57 9.97 7.95
CA LEU A 34 -3.70 9.28 6.67
C LEU A 34 -3.54 10.27 5.51
N ALA A 35 -4.16 11.45 5.63
CA ALA A 35 -4.01 12.50 4.63
C ALA A 35 -2.56 12.97 4.45
N LEU A 36 -1.82 13.21 5.54
CA LEU A 36 -0.38 13.54 5.47
C LEU A 36 0.42 12.39 4.87
N SER A 37 0.09 11.13 5.20
CA SER A 37 0.77 9.97 4.61
C SER A 37 0.62 9.94 3.08
N HIS A 38 -0.56 10.28 2.55
CA HIS A 38 -0.80 10.35 1.11
C HIS A 38 -0.04 11.52 0.48
N TYR A 39 -0.05 12.70 1.11
CA TYR A 39 0.71 13.86 0.65
C TYR A 39 2.22 13.56 0.54
N PHE A 40 2.80 12.90 1.55
CA PHE A 40 4.23 12.58 1.53
C PHE A 40 4.59 11.39 0.62
N ALA A 41 3.63 10.51 0.32
CA ALA A 41 3.83 9.43 -0.64
C ALA A 41 3.89 9.94 -2.10
N ASP A 42 3.30 11.09 -2.38
CA ASP A 42 3.31 11.73 -3.70
C ASP A 42 3.73 13.20 -3.60
N SER A 43 5.02 13.44 -3.41
CA SER A 43 5.56 14.81 -3.30
C SER A 43 5.52 15.60 -4.62
N ASP A 44 5.25 14.93 -5.75
CA ASP A 44 5.30 15.50 -7.10
C ASP A 44 3.92 15.72 -7.72
N TYR A 45 2.83 15.49 -6.97
CA TYR A 45 1.46 15.75 -7.43
C TYR A 45 1.26 17.16 -7.98
N GLU A 46 0.41 17.28 -9.01
CA GLU A 46 0.02 18.58 -9.56
C GLU A 46 -1.15 19.15 -8.74
N PRO A 47 -0.99 20.33 -8.12
CA PRO A 47 -2.09 20.95 -7.38
C PRO A 47 -3.30 21.24 -8.27
N PHE A 48 -4.49 21.14 -7.71
CA PHE A 48 -5.70 21.59 -8.41
C PHE A 48 -5.65 23.10 -8.71
N ASP A 49 -6.35 23.53 -9.77
CA ASP A 49 -6.46 24.94 -10.12
C ASP A 49 -7.08 25.75 -8.97
N GLY A 50 -6.27 26.62 -8.36
CA GLY A 50 -6.67 27.43 -7.20
C GLY A 50 -6.09 26.93 -5.87
N GLU A 51 -5.39 25.80 -5.88
CA GLU A 51 -4.64 25.29 -4.75
C GLU A 51 -3.13 25.54 -4.87
N SER A 52 -2.42 25.30 -3.76
CA SER A 52 -0.95 25.27 -3.77
C SER A 52 -0.42 24.24 -2.78
N ARG A 53 0.71 23.60 -3.12
CA ARG A 53 1.37 22.65 -2.19
C ARG A 53 1.61 23.23 -0.81
N ALA A 54 1.94 24.52 -0.73
CA ALA A 54 2.12 25.23 0.53
C ALA A 54 0.83 25.34 1.34
N HIS A 55 -0.30 25.67 0.69
CA HIS A 55 -1.59 25.74 1.35
C HIS A 55 -2.05 24.35 1.82
N THR A 56 -2.00 23.35 0.95
CA THR A 56 -2.35 21.96 1.28
C THR A 56 -1.53 21.46 2.46
N LEU A 57 -0.19 21.60 2.41
CA LEU A 57 0.66 21.18 3.51
C LEU A 57 0.30 21.90 4.81
N HIS A 58 0.14 23.22 4.75
CA HIS A 58 -0.26 24.02 5.90
C HIS A 58 -1.60 23.56 6.49
N TRP A 59 -2.59 23.26 5.66
CA TRP A 59 -3.90 22.76 6.09
C TRP A 59 -3.79 21.41 6.82
N LEU A 60 -3.14 20.43 6.18
CA LEU A 60 -2.99 19.08 6.71
C LEU A 60 -2.25 19.07 8.05
N PHE A 61 -1.15 19.83 8.16
CA PHE A 61 -0.38 19.96 9.40
C PHE A 61 -1.16 20.63 10.52
N ASN A 62 -1.92 21.67 10.21
CA ASN A 62 -2.72 22.38 11.20
C ASN A 62 -3.81 21.49 11.78
N LEU A 63 -4.52 20.72 10.95
CA LEU A 63 -5.51 19.75 11.43
C LEU A 63 -4.87 18.60 12.19
N LYS A 64 -3.69 18.14 11.77
CA LYS A 64 -2.91 17.15 12.53
C LYS A 64 -2.56 17.65 13.93
N LYS A 65 -2.10 18.90 14.04
CA LYS A 65 -1.65 19.50 15.31
C LYS A 65 -2.79 19.92 16.22
N MET A 66 -3.81 20.58 15.69
CA MET A 66 -4.90 21.16 16.48
C MET A 66 -6.05 20.17 16.72
N GLY A 67 -6.14 19.12 15.89
CA GLY A 67 -7.18 18.11 15.97
C GLY A 67 -8.45 18.46 15.18
N ARG A 68 -9.56 17.83 15.56
CA ARG A 68 -10.85 17.94 14.86
C ARG A 68 -11.53 19.25 15.22
N VAL A 69 -12.29 19.81 14.28
CA VAL A 69 -13.11 21.00 14.54
C VAL A 69 -14.13 20.69 15.64
N GLU A 70 -14.10 21.48 16.71
CA GLU A 70 -15.04 21.44 17.82
C GLU A 70 -16.18 22.41 17.54
N THR A 71 -17.32 21.86 17.14
CA THR A 71 -18.47 22.63 16.67
C THR A 71 -19.44 23.00 17.79
N THR A 72 -19.29 22.42 18.99
CA THR A 72 -20.20 22.66 20.11
C THR A 72 -19.84 23.94 20.89
N ILE A 73 -18.61 24.45 20.72
CA ILE A 73 -18.13 25.66 21.38
C ILE A 73 -18.19 26.83 20.39
N LEU A 74 -19.14 27.74 20.61
CA LEU A 74 -19.31 28.94 19.79
C LEU A 74 -18.57 30.14 20.39
N ALA A 75 -18.30 31.16 19.57
CA ALA A 75 -17.71 32.44 20.00
C ALA A 75 -18.64 33.63 19.68
N ASP A 76 -18.47 34.73 20.40
CA ASP A 76 -19.17 36.00 20.17
C ASP A 76 -18.68 36.80 18.94
N THR A 77 -17.78 36.23 18.13
CA THR A 77 -17.24 36.82 16.89
C THR A 77 -17.55 35.90 15.69
N PRO A 78 -17.81 36.42 14.47
CA PRO A 78 -18.12 35.57 13.32
C PRO A 78 -16.90 34.81 12.77
N THR A 79 -15.69 35.29 13.03
CA THR A 79 -14.44 34.72 12.49
C THR A 79 -13.65 34.03 13.57
N TYR A 80 -14.00 32.77 13.82
CA TYR A 80 -13.35 31.90 14.80
C TYR A 80 -13.38 30.43 14.36
N ALA A 81 -12.55 29.63 15.02
CA ALA A 81 -12.65 28.17 15.02
C ALA A 81 -12.15 27.64 16.37
N VAL A 82 -12.69 26.51 16.80
CA VAL A 82 -12.17 25.75 17.94
C VAL A 82 -11.83 24.36 17.45
N PHE A 83 -10.71 23.82 17.92
CA PHE A 83 -10.25 22.48 17.59
C PHE A 83 -10.00 21.69 18.86
N ARG A 84 -10.21 20.37 18.80
CA ARG A 84 -9.94 19.44 19.89
C ARG A 84 -9.03 18.32 19.39
N ASP A 85 -7.90 18.13 20.05
CA ASP A 85 -6.99 17.04 19.75
C ASP A 85 -7.42 15.71 20.41
N ALA A 86 -6.66 14.65 20.17
CA ALA A 86 -6.93 13.33 20.73
C ALA A 86 -6.72 13.24 22.26
N ALA A 87 -5.93 14.16 22.84
CA ALA A 87 -5.73 14.27 24.28
C ALA A 87 -6.88 15.05 24.97
N GLY A 88 -7.72 15.71 24.18
CA GLY A 88 -8.84 16.52 24.64
C GLY A 88 -8.48 18.00 24.84
N ASP A 89 -7.24 18.40 24.53
CA ASP A 89 -6.80 19.79 24.56
C ASP A 89 -7.51 20.59 23.47
N LEU A 90 -7.81 21.85 23.80
CA LEU A 90 -8.52 22.77 22.93
C LEU A 90 -7.57 23.80 22.33
N THR A 91 -7.71 24.06 21.04
CA THR A 91 -7.09 25.20 20.37
C THR A 91 -8.16 26.16 19.88
N TYR A 92 -8.17 27.37 20.44
CA TYR A 92 -9.07 28.45 20.07
C TYR A 92 -8.37 29.37 19.08
N VAL A 93 -9.04 29.72 17.98
CA VAL A 93 -8.54 30.66 16.97
C VAL A 93 -9.61 31.72 16.73
N ALA A 94 -9.22 32.98 16.74
CA ALA A 94 -10.12 34.08 16.40
C ALA A 94 -9.39 35.16 15.59
N HIS A 95 -10.07 35.68 14.57
CA HIS A 95 -9.62 36.83 13.81
C HIS A 95 -10.44 38.06 14.20
N ASN A 96 -9.75 39.20 14.40
CA ASN A 96 -10.36 40.48 14.64
C ASN A 96 -10.04 41.42 13.47
N ALA A 97 -11.02 41.62 12.59
CA ALA A 97 -10.89 42.57 11.46
C ALA A 97 -11.00 44.05 11.90
N GLY A 98 -11.38 44.30 13.15
CA GLY A 98 -11.57 45.65 13.71
C GLY A 98 -10.26 46.42 13.90
N SER A 99 -10.38 47.74 14.08
CA SER A 99 -9.25 48.64 14.34
C SER A 99 -8.89 48.79 15.82
N THR A 100 -9.63 48.15 16.73
CA THR A 100 -9.33 48.11 18.16
C THR A 100 -9.25 46.66 18.64
N SER A 101 -8.51 46.42 19.72
CA SER A 101 -8.49 45.11 20.38
C SER A 101 -9.90 44.70 20.81
N ARG A 102 -10.17 43.41 20.76
CA ARG A 102 -11.47 42.82 21.11
C ARG A 102 -11.26 41.64 22.05
N LEU A 103 -12.00 41.62 23.16
CA LEU A 103 -12.17 40.39 23.95
C LEU A 103 -13.13 39.48 23.19
N VAL A 104 -12.69 38.26 22.88
CA VAL A 104 -13.52 37.23 22.28
C VAL A 104 -13.89 36.23 23.35
N THR A 105 -15.19 35.96 23.50
CA THR A 105 -15.73 35.05 24.52
C THR A 105 -16.33 33.83 23.87
N PHE A 106 -16.00 32.66 24.40
CA PHE A 106 -16.49 31.36 23.96
C PHE A 106 -17.57 30.85 24.92
N THR A 107 -18.47 30.02 24.40
CA THR A 107 -19.63 29.48 25.15
C THR A 107 -19.27 28.53 26.30
N ASP A 108 -18.05 28.01 26.32
CA ASP A 108 -17.48 27.22 27.42
C ASP A 108 -16.92 28.09 28.56
N GLY A 109 -16.97 29.43 28.41
CA GLY A 109 -16.48 30.40 29.38
C GLY A 109 -15.03 30.83 29.15
N PHE A 110 -14.31 30.26 28.19
CA PHE A 110 -12.96 30.74 27.84
C PHE A 110 -13.04 32.08 27.12
N SER A 111 -12.05 32.95 27.33
CA SER A 111 -11.95 34.20 26.60
C SER A 111 -10.50 34.66 26.48
N PHE A 112 -10.18 35.34 25.37
CA PHE A 112 -8.89 35.97 25.16
C PHE A 112 -9.01 37.22 24.31
N THR A 113 -8.03 38.11 24.43
CA THR A 113 -8.01 39.37 23.68
C THR A 113 -7.29 39.17 22.35
N VAL A 114 -7.95 39.56 21.25
CA VAL A 114 -7.38 39.59 19.91
C VAL A 114 -7.11 41.03 19.52
N GLY A 115 -5.86 41.33 19.12
CA GLY A 115 -5.47 42.67 18.69
C GLY A 115 -6.17 43.12 17.40
N PRO A 116 -6.06 44.40 17.04
CA PRO A 116 -6.71 44.93 15.84
C PRO A 116 -6.07 44.36 14.57
N ARG A 117 -6.89 43.96 13.60
CA ARG A 117 -6.49 43.36 12.31
C ARG A 117 -5.56 42.16 12.46
N GLN A 118 -5.79 41.35 13.50
CA GLN A 118 -4.93 40.21 13.82
C GLN A 118 -5.75 38.93 13.94
N THR A 119 -5.09 37.81 13.62
CA THR A 119 -5.50 36.47 14.05
C THR A 119 -4.66 36.10 15.26
N ALA A 120 -5.30 35.59 16.30
CA ALA A 120 -4.61 35.04 17.46
C ALA A 120 -5.17 33.66 17.78
N SER A 121 -4.31 32.82 18.36
CA SER A 121 -4.67 31.49 18.81
C SER A 121 -4.19 31.24 20.24
N PHE A 122 -4.90 30.35 20.93
CA PHE A 122 -4.55 29.87 22.25
C PHE A 122 -4.77 28.36 22.29
N SER A 123 -3.78 27.61 22.77
CA SER A 123 -3.90 26.17 23.02
C SER A 123 -3.88 25.91 24.52
N THR A 124 -4.74 25.01 25.00
CA THR A 124 -4.70 24.54 26.40
C THR A 124 -3.49 23.64 26.66
N SER A 125 -2.90 23.11 25.59
CA SER A 125 -1.68 22.31 25.69
C SER A 125 -0.48 23.19 26.02
N PRO A 126 0.32 22.87 27.06
CA PRO A 126 1.54 23.61 27.35
C PRO A 126 2.53 23.45 26.19
N VAL A 127 2.94 24.56 25.56
CA VAL A 127 3.98 24.55 24.53
C VAL A 127 5.33 24.85 25.18
N ASP A 128 6.22 23.87 25.17
CA ASP A 128 7.64 24.09 25.41
C ASP A 128 8.33 24.38 24.06
N PRO A 129 8.81 25.62 23.81
CA PRO A 129 9.44 25.98 22.53
C PRO A 129 10.77 25.26 22.30
N ASP A 130 11.35 24.65 23.34
CA ASP A 130 12.54 23.83 23.23
C ASP A 130 12.22 22.35 23.03
N ALA A 131 10.95 21.93 23.11
CA ALA A 131 10.55 20.54 22.86
C ALA A 131 10.47 20.24 21.35
N PRO A 132 10.71 18.98 20.96
CA PRO A 132 10.57 18.58 19.57
C PRO A 132 9.10 18.59 19.11
N VAL A 133 8.90 18.64 17.80
CA VAL A 133 7.61 18.40 17.13
C VAL A 133 7.61 16.97 16.62
N VAL A 134 6.69 16.16 17.14
CA VAL A 134 6.49 14.78 16.71
C VAL A 134 5.51 14.72 15.54
N LEU A 135 5.86 13.93 14.52
CA LEU A 135 4.98 13.57 13.41
C LEU A 135 4.98 12.06 13.26
N LEU A 136 3.87 11.45 13.68
CA LEU A 136 3.60 10.03 13.47
C LEU A 136 2.72 9.89 12.22
N LEU A 137 3.25 9.23 11.18
CA LEU A 137 2.48 8.87 9.99
C LEU A 137 2.38 7.35 9.88
N ALA A 138 1.25 6.89 9.34
CA ALA A 138 1.02 5.49 8.99
C ALA A 138 0.48 5.45 7.55
N ASN A 139 1.01 4.55 6.72
CA ASN A 139 0.55 4.42 5.32
C ASN A 139 -0.89 3.90 5.21
N ARG A 140 -1.39 3.25 6.26
CA ARG A 140 -2.79 2.81 6.42
C ARG A 140 -3.09 2.66 7.91
N THR A 141 -4.34 2.88 8.29
CA THR A 141 -4.83 2.74 9.67
C THR A 141 -5.93 1.70 9.79
N THR A 142 -6.29 1.03 8.70
CA THR A 142 -7.27 -0.05 8.70
C THR A 142 -6.94 -1.08 7.62
N GLY A 143 -7.37 -2.33 7.84
CA GLY A 143 -7.21 -3.43 6.89
C GLY A 143 -7.36 -4.79 7.58
N LYS A 144 -7.46 -5.86 6.80
CA LYS A 144 -7.68 -7.21 7.32
C LYS A 144 -6.41 -7.84 7.90
N ALA A 145 -6.56 -8.73 8.88
CA ALA A 145 -5.45 -9.52 9.42
C ALA A 145 -4.91 -10.56 8.39
N PRO A 146 -3.58 -10.74 8.27
CA PRO A 146 -2.52 -9.92 8.87
C PRO A 146 -2.40 -8.56 8.18
N LEU A 147 -2.34 -7.49 8.96
CA LEU A 147 -2.23 -6.12 8.45
C LEU A 147 -0.80 -5.60 8.61
N ASN A 148 -0.05 -5.49 7.51
CA ASN A 148 1.23 -4.78 7.52
C ASN A 148 1.03 -3.27 7.43
N VAL A 149 1.64 -2.52 8.35
CA VAL A 149 1.61 -1.06 8.39
C VAL A 149 3.03 -0.52 8.45
N GLN A 150 3.31 0.44 7.56
CA GLN A 150 4.55 1.21 7.53
C GLN A 150 4.33 2.50 8.33
N PHE A 151 5.18 2.72 9.31
CA PHE A 151 5.17 3.90 10.17
C PHE A 151 6.37 4.79 9.90
N THR A 152 6.12 6.09 9.75
CA THR A 152 7.15 7.11 9.54
C THR A 152 7.16 8.05 10.73
N GLY A 153 8.31 8.15 11.39
CA GLY A 153 8.60 9.11 12.45
C GLY A 153 9.67 10.11 12.06
N SER A 154 10.44 9.83 11.00
CA SER A 154 11.57 10.65 10.53
C SER A 154 11.19 12.05 10.06
N GLN A 155 9.90 12.34 9.86
CA GLN A 155 9.40 13.69 9.57
C GLN A 155 9.33 14.59 10.82
N SER A 156 9.47 14.01 12.02
CA SER A 156 9.57 14.78 13.27
C SER A 156 10.81 15.68 13.25
N PHE A 157 10.72 16.87 13.86
CA PHE A 157 11.82 17.84 13.88
C PHE A 157 11.90 18.58 15.21
N ASP A 158 13.08 19.10 15.55
CA ASP A 158 13.25 20.04 16.67
C ASP A 158 13.29 21.48 16.13
N PRO A 159 12.52 22.43 16.67
CA PRO A 159 12.55 23.83 16.21
C PRO A 159 13.93 24.50 16.29
N ASN A 160 14.85 23.94 17.08
CA ASN A 160 16.20 24.43 17.27
C ASN A 160 17.25 23.44 16.73
N ASP A 161 16.86 22.57 15.79
CA ASP A 161 17.72 21.60 15.08
C ASP A 161 18.50 20.65 16.01
N ARG A 162 17.95 20.36 17.21
CA ARG A 162 18.57 19.40 18.13
C ARG A 162 18.40 17.96 17.63
N PRO A 163 19.39 17.07 17.84
CA PRO A 163 19.27 15.66 17.50
C PRO A 163 18.09 14.99 18.20
N LEU A 164 17.41 14.10 17.48
CA LEU A 164 16.22 13.39 17.94
C LEU A 164 16.49 11.91 18.16
N THR A 165 15.76 11.33 19.12
CA THR A 165 15.66 9.89 19.37
C THR A 165 14.20 9.46 19.36
N PHE A 166 13.93 8.24 18.92
CA PHE A 166 12.58 7.72 18.66
C PHE A 166 12.31 6.50 19.54
N ALA A 167 11.10 6.42 20.08
CA ALA A 167 10.62 5.27 20.82
C ALA A 167 9.17 4.98 20.43
N TRP A 168 8.98 3.86 19.75
CA TRP A 168 7.68 3.33 19.33
C TRP A 168 7.19 2.27 20.29
N THR A 169 5.88 2.28 20.55
CA THR A 169 5.18 1.18 21.21
C THR A 169 3.95 0.80 20.42
N PHE A 170 3.82 -0.49 20.10
CA PHE A 170 2.71 -1.07 19.37
C PHE A 170 1.94 -1.98 20.32
N ALA A 171 0.69 -1.62 20.65
CA ALA A 171 -0.15 -2.46 21.50
C ALA A 171 -0.21 -3.89 20.93
N GLY A 172 0.18 -4.89 21.72
CA GLY A 172 0.20 -6.30 21.30
C GLY A 172 1.33 -6.71 20.34
N ALA A 173 2.05 -5.77 19.71
CA ALA A 173 3.01 -6.07 18.63
C ALA A 173 4.46 -5.63 18.91
N GLY A 174 4.77 -5.10 20.10
CA GLY A 174 6.15 -4.85 20.56
C GLY A 174 6.57 -3.38 20.54
N ALA A 175 7.86 -3.12 20.28
CA ALA A 175 8.46 -1.79 20.33
C ALA A 175 9.62 -1.64 19.33
N SER A 176 9.96 -0.40 18.96
CA SER A 176 11.06 -0.06 18.05
C SER A 176 11.72 1.27 18.45
N THR A 177 13.01 1.44 18.12
CA THR A 177 13.75 2.71 18.27
C THR A 177 14.21 3.30 16.95
N ALA A 178 13.86 2.68 15.83
CA ALA A 178 14.13 3.24 14.51
C ALA A 178 13.25 4.49 14.28
N ALA A 179 13.74 5.44 13.47
CA ALA A 179 12.92 6.60 13.09
C ALA A 179 11.69 6.16 12.30
N ASP A 180 11.88 5.24 11.35
CA ASP A 180 10.83 4.63 10.52
C ASP A 180 10.85 3.10 10.71
N THR A 181 9.68 2.46 10.68
CA THR A 181 9.56 1.04 11.00
C THR A 181 8.28 0.42 10.41
N ALA A 182 8.23 -0.92 10.34
CA ALA A 182 7.10 -1.68 9.83
C ALA A 182 6.62 -2.68 10.87
N VAL A 183 5.31 -2.85 11.02
CA VAL A 183 4.71 -3.81 11.95
C VAL A 183 3.57 -4.56 11.26
N THR A 184 3.50 -5.86 11.49
CA THR A 184 2.38 -6.70 11.05
C THR A 184 1.49 -7.01 12.24
N PHE A 185 0.24 -6.55 12.20
CA PHE A 185 -0.77 -6.85 13.22
C PHE A 185 -1.57 -8.09 12.80
N THR A 186 -1.57 -9.11 13.65
CA THR A 186 -2.30 -10.38 13.41
C THR A 186 -3.61 -10.45 14.17
N ASP A 187 -3.69 -9.80 15.33
CA ASP A 187 -4.86 -9.86 16.19
C ASP A 187 -5.93 -8.90 15.68
N VAL A 188 -7.17 -9.39 15.55
CA VAL A 188 -8.31 -8.57 15.11
C VAL A 188 -8.69 -7.57 16.21
N GLY A 189 -9.03 -6.34 15.80
CA GLY A 189 -9.51 -5.30 16.70
C GLY A 189 -8.69 -4.02 16.61
N GLU A 190 -8.80 -3.22 17.66
CA GLU A 190 -8.19 -1.90 17.76
C GLU A 190 -6.82 -1.95 18.43
N HIS A 191 -5.80 -1.41 17.76
CA HIS A 191 -4.41 -1.37 18.21
C HIS A 191 -3.90 0.06 18.27
N TRP A 192 -3.60 0.54 19.47
CA TRP A 192 -2.96 1.84 19.63
C TRP A 192 -1.47 1.74 19.35
N VAL A 193 -1.00 2.66 18.51
CA VAL A 193 0.42 2.88 18.24
C VAL A 193 0.80 4.23 18.81
N HIS A 194 1.90 4.27 19.55
CA HIS A 194 2.43 5.50 20.12
C HIS A 194 3.87 5.72 19.67
N LEU A 195 4.19 6.98 19.40
CA LEU A 195 5.54 7.47 19.15
C LEU A 195 5.90 8.50 20.23
N ALA A 196 7.06 8.33 20.84
CA ALA A 196 7.73 9.37 21.61
C ALA A 196 9.00 9.82 20.89
N VAL A 197 9.17 11.13 20.73
CA VAL A 197 10.35 11.76 20.14
C VAL A 197 11.01 12.61 21.21
N THR A 198 12.28 12.35 21.47
CA THR A 198 13.04 13.01 22.54
C THR A 198 14.26 13.71 21.97
N ASN A 199 14.45 14.98 22.30
CA ASN A 199 15.63 15.75 21.89
C ASN A 199 16.78 15.64 22.90
N SER A 200 17.91 16.30 22.60
CA SER A 200 19.12 16.29 23.44
C SER A 200 18.97 16.98 24.80
N LEU A 201 17.87 17.73 25.05
CA LEU A 201 17.54 18.31 26.36
C LEU A 201 16.66 17.37 27.21
N ALA A 202 16.42 16.15 26.73
CA ALA A 202 15.47 15.19 27.32
C ALA A 202 14.00 15.68 27.32
N LEU A 203 13.68 16.68 26.50
CA LEU A 203 12.30 17.09 26.25
C LEU A 203 11.66 16.11 25.26
N THR A 204 10.47 15.64 25.61
CA THR A 204 9.77 14.58 24.87
C THR A 204 8.43 15.06 24.35
N ALA A 205 8.18 14.89 23.05
CA ALA A 205 6.87 15.02 22.45
C ALA A 205 6.30 13.64 22.12
N ARG A 206 4.97 13.50 22.14
CA ARG A 206 4.28 12.22 21.93
C ARG A 206 3.12 12.37 20.96
N ASP A 207 2.92 11.34 20.17
CA ASP A 207 1.81 11.22 19.23
C ASP A 207 1.31 9.79 19.20
N SER A 208 0.09 9.60 18.70
CA SER A 208 -0.51 8.28 18.61
C SER A 208 -1.47 8.17 17.43
N VAL A 209 -1.64 6.93 16.96
CA VAL A 209 -2.61 6.59 15.92
C VAL A 209 -3.28 5.27 16.28
N LEU A 210 -4.58 5.18 15.99
CA LEU A 210 -5.34 3.95 16.12
C LEU A 210 -5.24 3.16 14.81
N VAL A 211 -4.87 1.88 14.91
CA VAL A 211 -4.91 0.93 13.80
C VAL A 211 -6.04 -0.06 14.04
N THR A 212 -6.97 -0.16 13.10
CA THR A 212 -8.10 -1.09 13.16
C THR A 212 -7.85 -2.30 12.26
N VAL A 213 -7.61 -3.45 12.88
CA VAL A 213 -7.42 -4.71 12.18
C VAL A 213 -8.77 -5.41 12.05
N LEU A 214 -9.21 -5.60 10.82
CA LEU A 214 -10.47 -6.25 10.49
C LEU A 214 -10.29 -7.78 10.45
N PRO A 215 -11.35 -8.55 10.75
CA PRO A 215 -11.31 -9.99 10.53
C PRO A 215 -11.17 -10.32 9.03
N SER A 216 -10.68 -11.51 8.75
CA SER A 216 -10.62 -12.11 7.40
C SER A 216 -11.66 -13.23 7.29
N GLY A 217 -11.92 -13.66 6.05
CA GLY A 217 -12.62 -14.91 5.80
C GLY A 217 -11.88 -16.12 6.40
N THR A 218 -12.53 -17.28 6.34
CA THR A 218 -11.93 -18.56 6.73
C THR A 218 -11.85 -19.48 5.51
N PRO A 219 -10.82 -20.34 5.40
CA PRO A 219 -10.70 -21.25 4.27
C PRO A 219 -11.98 -22.07 4.05
N TYR A 220 -12.38 -22.26 2.80
CA TYR A 220 -13.62 -22.98 2.46
C TYR A 220 -13.75 -24.35 3.14
N PHE A 221 -12.67 -25.14 3.17
CA PHE A 221 -12.64 -26.46 3.81
C PHE A 221 -12.27 -26.43 5.30
N GLY A 222 -12.25 -25.26 5.93
CA GLY A 222 -11.83 -25.04 7.33
C GLY A 222 -10.32 -25.13 7.56
N VAL A 223 -9.53 -25.47 6.53
CA VAL A 223 -8.07 -25.47 6.53
C VAL A 223 -7.54 -24.80 5.27
N PRO A 224 -6.43 -24.02 5.35
CA PRO A 224 -5.85 -23.37 4.17
C PRO A 224 -5.49 -24.39 3.08
N ALA A 225 -5.81 -24.07 1.83
CA ALA A 225 -5.41 -24.88 0.69
C ALA A 225 -3.87 -24.95 0.60
N GLN A 226 -3.31 -26.15 0.42
CA GLN A 226 -1.85 -26.34 0.43
C GLN A 226 -1.25 -26.09 -0.96
N MET A 227 -0.24 -25.22 -1.03
CA MET A 227 0.42 -24.84 -2.28
C MET A 227 1.87 -25.36 -2.32
N PRO A 228 2.35 -25.83 -3.49
CA PRO A 228 1.71 -25.81 -4.81
C PRO A 228 0.47 -26.68 -4.96
N GLY A 229 -0.49 -26.23 -5.76
CA GLY A 229 -1.77 -26.92 -5.93
C GLY A 229 -2.77 -26.09 -6.71
N ARG A 230 -4.02 -26.55 -6.70
CA ARG A 230 -5.17 -25.89 -7.31
C ARG A 230 -6.11 -25.39 -6.23
N ILE A 231 -6.68 -24.22 -6.48
CA ILE A 231 -7.83 -23.67 -5.75
C ILE A 231 -8.96 -23.52 -6.77
N GLU A 232 -10.07 -24.24 -6.58
CA GLU A 232 -11.27 -24.04 -7.42
C GLU A 232 -11.90 -22.68 -7.08
N ALA A 233 -12.35 -21.92 -8.07
CA ALA A 233 -12.79 -20.54 -7.85
C ALA A 233 -14.08 -20.46 -7.02
N GLU A 234 -14.97 -21.47 -7.12
CA GLU A 234 -16.17 -21.59 -6.30
C GLU A 234 -15.87 -21.80 -4.79
N ASN A 235 -14.61 -22.15 -4.46
CA ASN A 235 -14.13 -22.38 -3.09
C ASN A 235 -13.43 -21.15 -2.50
N TYR A 236 -13.91 -19.95 -2.83
CA TYR A 236 -13.56 -18.72 -2.11
C TYR A 236 -13.86 -18.87 -0.61
N ASP A 237 -13.23 -18.05 0.22
CA ASP A 237 -13.33 -18.18 1.68
C ASP A 237 -14.79 -18.07 2.19
N LEU A 238 -15.05 -18.64 3.37
CA LEU A 238 -16.29 -18.44 4.12
C LEU A 238 -16.19 -17.14 4.91
N GLY A 239 -17.30 -16.42 5.05
CA GLY A 239 -17.36 -15.19 5.84
C GLY A 239 -18.47 -14.25 5.40
N GLY A 240 -18.91 -14.40 4.14
CA GLY A 240 -19.97 -13.60 3.55
C GLY A 240 -19.49 -12.28 2.96
N GLU A 241 -20.46 -11.51 2.52
CA GLU A 241 -20.34 -10.21 1.87
C GLU A 241 -19.52 -9.21 2.71
N GLY A 242 -18.54 -8.57 2.07
CA GLY A 242 -17.60 -7.62 2.70
C GLY A 242 -16.47 -8.27 3.49
N LEU A 243 -16.54 -9.59 3.78
CA LEU A 243 -15.55 -10.30 4.58
C LEU A 243 -14.72 -11.30 3.78
N ALA A 244 -15.34 -12.12 2.94
CA ALA A 244 -14.66 -13.14 2.12
C ALA A 244 -14.84 -12.94 0.61
N TYR A 245 -15.86 -12.18 0.23
CA TYR A 245 -16.10 -11.71 -1.13
C TYR A 245 -16.85 -10.38 -1.09
N HIS A 246 -16.90 -9.69 -2.22
CA HIS A 246 -17.90 -8.65 -2.50
C HIS A 246 -18.54 -8.93 -3.84
N ASP A 247 -19.85 -9.06 -3.82
CA ASP A 247 -20.68 -9.18 -5.00
C ASP A 247 -21.57 -7.93 -5.09
N VAL A 248 -21.54 -7.24 -6.23
CA VAL A 248 -22.27 -5.98 -6.42
C VAL A 248 -23.78 -6.26 -6.55
N ASN A 249 -24.14 -7.52 -6.82
CA ASN A 249 -25.46 -7.97 -7.19
C ASN A 249 -25.86 -9.11 -6.24
N ALA A 250 -26.44 -8.81 -5.08
CA ALA A 250 -26.85 -9.84 -4.10
C ALA A 250 -27.86 -10.92 -4.60
N ASN A 251 -28.24 -10.90 -5.88
CA ASN A 251 -28.91 -12.00 -6.54
C ASN A 251 -27.88 -13.01 -7.03
N ASN A 252 -27.61 -14.07 -6.26
CA ASN A 252 -26.89 -15.25 -6.74
C ASN A 252 -27.62 -15.84 -7.95
N ILE A 253 -27.15 -15.47 -9.14
CA ILE A 253 -27.58 -16.03 -10.40
C ILE A 253 -26.91 -17.42 -10.48
N GLY A 254 -27.69 -18.45 -10.82
CA GLY A 254 -27.20 -19.82 -10.94
C GLY A 254 -27.63 -20.75 -9.79
N LEU A 255 -27.63 -20.29 -8.53
CA LEU A 255 -28.05 -21.06 -7.33
C LEU A 255 -27.41 -22.46 -7.21
N VAL A 256 -26.19 -22.64 -7.72
CA VAL A 256 -25.48 -23.92 -7.63
C VAL A 256 -24.31 -23.80 -6.65
N TYR A 257 -23.97 -24.91 -5.99
CA TYR A 257 -22.87 -25.04 -5.03
C TYR A 257 -23.04 -24.27 -3.71
N ARG A 258 -23.16 -22.94 -3.74
CA ARG A 258 -23.27 -22.05 -2.54
C ARG A 258 -24.51 -21.14 -2.60
N PRO A 259 -25.74 -21.71 -2.59
CA PRO A 259 -26.97 -20.96 -2.86
C PRO A 259 -27.38 -19.94 -1.77
N THR A 260 -26.66 -19.89 -0.66
CA THR A 260 -26.90 -18.95 0.45
C THR A 260 -25.94 -17.77 0.46
N GLU A 261 -25.01 -17.72 -0.49
CA GLU A 261 -24.00 -16.67 -0.62
C GLU A 261 -24.23 -15.86 -1.89
N GLY A 262 -23.56 -14.71 -2.00
CA GLY A 262 -23.81 -13.70 -3.04
C GLY A 262 -23.21 -14.05 -4.39
N VAL A 263 -22.01 -14.66 -4.39
CA VAL A 263 -21.23 -14.93 -5.61
C VAL A 263 -21.99 -15.79 -6.61
N ASP A 264 -22.01 -15.31 -7.86
CA ASP A 264 -22.58 -15.97 -9.02
C ASP A 264 -21.77 -17.20 -9.46
N LEU A 265 -22.39 -18.39 -9.45
CA LEU A 265 -21.76 -19.67 -9.79
C LEU A 265 -22.54 -20.44 -10.86
N GLU A 266 -21.84 -20.94 -11.89
CA GLU A 266 -22.40 -21.82 -12.92
C GLU A 266 -21.58 -23.11 -13.09
N GLY A 267 -22.11 -24.07 -13.86
CA GLY A 267 -21.38 -25.30 -14.16
C GLY A 267 -20.32 -25.09 -15.24
N ALA A 268 -19.09 -25.50 -14.96
CA ALA A 268 -17.96 -25.26 -15.87
C ALA A 268 -17.82 -26.33 -16.96
N ALA A 269 -17.45 -25.90 -18.17
CA ALA A 269 -17.01 -26.79 -19.22
C ALA A 269 -15.71 -27.49 -18.80
N GLY A 270 -15.76 -28.83 -18.73
CA GLY A 270 -14.70 -29.65 -18.14
C GLY A 270 -15.08 -30.28 -16.81
N GLY A 271 -16.24 -29.93 -16.25
CA GLY A 271 -16.72 -30.37 -14.94
C GLY A 271 -16.41 -29.37 -13.84
N GLY A 272 -17.07 -29.51 -12.68
CA GLY A 272 -16.97 -28.54 -11.58
C GLY A 272 -17.87 -27.33 -11.78
N TYR A 273 -17.50 -26.22 -11.13
CA TYR A 273 -18.16 -24.94 -11.22
C TYR A 273 -17.16 -23.84 -11.59
N ASP A 274 -17.66 -22.71 -12.07
CA ASP A 274 -16.88 -21.50 -12.23
C ASP A 274 -17.62 -20.31 -11.62
N VAL A 275 -16.85 -19.31 -11.19
CA VAL A 275 -17.40 -17.99 -10.87
C VAL A 275 -17.69 -17.31 -12.20
N TYR A 276 -18.96 -17.02 -12.42
CA TYR A 276 -19.42 -16.37 -13.64
C TYR A 276 -20.04 -15.02 -13.33
N TRP A 277 -20.42 -14.29 -14.37
CA TRP A 277 -21.05 -12.97 -14.26
C TRP A 277 -20.25 -11.90 -13.49
N ILE A 278 -18.95 -12.11 -13.27
CA ILE A 278 -18.07 -11.12 -12.62
C ILE A 278 -18.21 -9.73 -13.24
N VAL A 279 -18.54 -8.72 -12.43
CA VAL A 279 -18.61 -7.31 -12.84
C VAL A 279 -17.52 -6.47 -12.17
N ALA A 280 -17.32 -5.25 -12.67
CA ALA A 280 -16.33 -4.33 -12.10
C ALA A 280 -16.75 -3.90 -10.69
N GLY A 281 -15.79 -3.91 -9.75
CA GLY A 281 -15.98 -3.59 -8.35
C GLY A 281 -16.01 -4.82 -7.43
N GLU A 282 -16.24 -6.01 -7.98
CA GLU A 282 -16.29 -7.26 -7.22
C GLU A 282 -14.91 -7.77 -6.83
N TRP A 283 -14.86 -8.60 -5.79
CA TRP A 283 -13.63 -9.25 -5.36
C TRP A 283 -13.88 -10.59 -4.65
N LEU A 284 -12.87 -11.47 -4.70
CA LEU A 284 -12.87 -12.78 -4.04
C LEU A 284 -11.57 -13.00 -3.26
N GLU A 285 -11.68 -13.58 -2.06
CA GLU A 285 -10.54 -13.97 -1.23
C GLU A 285 -10.43 -15.49 -1.07
N TYR A 286 -9.19 -15.99 -1.02
CA TYR A 286 -8.85 -17.39 -0.86
C TYR A 286 -7.69 -17.54 0.13
N THR A 287 -7.90 -18.28 1.21
CA THR A 287 -6.86 -18.58 2.20
C THR A 287 -6.10 -19.84 1.80
N PHE A 288 -4.79 -19.72 1.66
CA PHE A 288 -3.90 -20.81 1.27
C PHE A 288 -2.63 -20.83 2.14
N SER A 289 -1.86 -21.91 2.07
CA SER A 289 -0.61 -22.03 2.81
C SER A 289 0.49 -22.60 1.92
N VAL A 290 1.69 -22.06 2.04
CA VAL A 290 2.90 -22.63 1.42
C VAL A 290 3.80 -23.20 2.51
N ALA A 291 4.30 -24.41 2.29
CA ALA A 291 5.17 -25.09 3.25
C ALA A 291 6.59 -24.48 3.29
N GLU A 292 7.06 -23.97 2.15
CA GLU A 292 8.40 -23.43 1.99
C GLU A 292 8.34 -22.05 1.35
N ALA A 293 9.10 -21.12 1.92
CA ALA A 293 9.31 -19.82 1.30
C ALA A 293 9.94 -20.00 -0.09
N GLY A 294 9.53 -19.16 -1.04
CA GLY A 294 10.01 -19.25 -2.41
C GLY A 294 9.21 -18.41 -3.38
N TYR A 295 9.41 -18.66 -4.67
CA TYR A 295 8.69 -18.01 -5.75
C TYR A 295 7.62 -18.95 -6.28
N TYR A 296 6.44 -18.40 -6.53
CA TYR A 296 5.29 -19.14 -7.04
C TYR A 296 4.67 -18.37 -8.20
N ASP A 297 4.23 -19.10 -9.22
CA ASP A 297 3.37 -18.56 -10.26
C ASP A 297 1.93 -18.74 -9.83
N VAL A 298 1.13 -17.68 -9.93
CA VAL A 298 -0.32 -17.72 -9.70
C VAL A 298 -1.02 -17.62 -11.04
N ILE A 299 -1.85 -18.61 -11.37
CA ILE A 299 -2.37 -18.83 -12.72
C ILE A 299 -3.90 -18.99 -12.67
N PRO A 300 -4.65 -17.88 -12.60
CA PRO A 300 -6.08 -17.92 -12.83
C PRO A 300 -6.41 -18.37 -14.27
N TYR A 301 -7.39 -19.27 -14.38
CA TYR A 301 -7.96 -19.70 -15.65
C TYR A 301 -9.29 -18.98 -15.89
N VAL A 302 -9.29 -18.12 -16.90
CA VAL A 302 -10.40 -17.20 -17.18
C VAL A 302 -10.97 -17.41 -18.57
N ALA A 303 -12.23 -17.02 -18.78
CA ALA A 303 -12.89 -17.07 -20.08
C ALA A 303 -13.77 -15.85 -20.31
N THR A 304 -13.78 -15.30 -21.53
CA THR A 304 -14.60 -14.14 -21.89
C THR A 304 -14.69 -13.97 -23.40
N VAL A 305 -15.81 -13.42 -23.89
CA VAL A 305 -15.91 -12.87 -25.26
C VAL A 305 -15.66 -11.36 -25.28
N PRO A 306 -16.24 -10.53 -24.38
CA PRO A 306 -16.08 -9.09 -24.45
C PRO A 306 -14.63 -8.59 -24.35
N GLY A 307 -13.80 -9.22 -23.52
CA GLY A 307 -12.36 -8.96 -23.47
C GLY A 307 -11.95 -7.55 -23.00
N PHE A 308 -12.77 -6.90 -22.16
CA PHE A 308 -12.51 -5.56 -21.63
C PHE A 308 -12.32 -5.50 -20.11
N GLY A 309 -12.40 -6.64 -19.42
CA GLY A 309 -12.17 -6.73 -17.98
C GLY A 309 -10.70 -6.88 -17.61
N ASN A 310 -10.39 -6.53 -16.38
CA ASN A 310 -9.10 -6.70 -15.74
C ASN A 310 -9.25 -7.37 -14.37
N PHE A 311 -8.14 -7.89 -13.85
CA PHE A 311 -8.01 -8.21 -12.44
C PHE A 311 -6.74 -7.60 -11.84
N THR A 312 -6.75 -7.36 -10.53
CA THR A 312 -5.56 -7.12 -9.71
C THR A 312 -5.47 -8.23 -8.67
N LEU A 313 -4.29 -8.82 -8.52
CA LEU A 313 -4.01 -9.89 -7.56
C LEU A 313 -3.21 -9.31 -6.39
N SER A 314 -3.75 -9.43 -5.20
CA SER A 314 -3.04 -9.11 -3.96
C SER A 314 -2.78 -10.36 -3.13
N ILE A 315 -1.62 -10.41 -2.46
CA ILE A 315 -1.31 -11.38 -1.41
C ILE A 315 -1.10 -10.59 -0.11
N ASP A 316 -1.80 -10.99 0.96
CA ASP A 316 -1.70 -10.36 2.28
C ASP A 316 -1.86 -8.82 2.25
N ASN A 317 -2.83 -8.35 1.45
CA ASN A 317 -3.12 -6.92 1.22
C ASN A 317 -2.01 -6.12 0.50
N GLU A 318 -1.09 -6.81 -0.17
CA GLU A 318 -0.09 -6.21 -1.07
C GLU A 318 -0.37 -6.63 -2.51
N ASP A 319 -0.48 -5.66 -3.42
CA ASP A 319 -0.61 -5.91 -4.85
C ASP A 319 0.67 -6.56 -5.40
N VAL A 320 0.53 -7.76 -5.98
CA VAL A 320 1.65 -8.53 -6.56
C VAL A 320 1.59 -8.62 -8.08
N SER A 321 0.51 -8.16 -8.71
CA SER A 321 0.36 -8.26 -10.16
C SER A 321 0.34 -6.92 -10.87
N GLY A 322 -0.05 -5.83 -10.22
CA GLY A 322 -0.64 -4.69 -10.89
C GLY A 322 -1.92 -5.08 -11.62
N LYS A 323 -2.53 -4.13 -12.34
CA LYS A 323 -3.70 -4.38 -13.16
C LYS A 323 -3.38 -5.28 -14.36
N ARG A 324 -4.10 -6.40 -14.52
CA ARG A 324 -3.90 -7.41 -15.57
C ARG A 324 -5.12 -7.51 -16.50
N PRO A 325 -4.98 -7.19 -17.79
CA PRO A 325 -6.09 -7.27 -18.74
C PRO A 325 -6.42 -8.72 -19.12
N VAL A 326 -7.72 -8.99 -19.25
CA VAL A 326 -8.28 -10.25 -19.70
C VAL A 326 -8.85 -10.07 -21.11
N PRO A 327 -8.04 -10.29 -22.17
CA PRO A 327 -8.54 -10.24 -23.54
C PRO A 327 -9.53 -11.37 -23.83
N SER A 328 -10.31 -11.19 -24.89
CA SER A 328 -11.24 -12.21 -25.40
C SER A 328 -10.55 -13.56 -25.57
N THR A 329 -11.15 -14.61 -25.02
CA THR A 329 -10.74 -16.01 -25.18
C THR A 329 -11.52 -16.71 -26.30
N GLY A 330 -12.44 -15.99 -26.96
CA GLY A 330 -13.24 -16.50 -28.07
C GLY A 330 -14.46 -17.32 -27.65
N GLY A 331 -14.68 -17.52 -26.35
CA GLY A 331 -15.85 -18.23 -25.83
C GLY A 331 -15.94 -18.10 -24.31
N PHE A 332 -17.17 -18.11 -23.79
CA PHE A 332 -17.45 -17.92 -22.37
C PHE A 332 -16.99 -19.04 -21.45
N GLN A 333 -16.68 -20.19 -22.04
CA GLN A 333 -16.21 -21.39 -21.35
C GLN A 333 -14.90 -21.90 -22.01
N PHE A 334 -14.19 -21.01 -22.74
CA PHE A 334 -12.88 -21.29 -23.36
C PHE A 334 -11.77 -20.80 -22.43
N TRP A 335 -11.41 -21.66 -21.49
CA TRP A 335 -10.48 -21.36 -20.41
C TRP A 335 -9.06 -21.07 -20.92
N THR A 336 -8.55 -19.89 -20.56
CA THR A 336 -7.19 -19.44 -20.90
C THR A 336 -6.45 -19.04 -19.63
N PRO A 337 -5.21 -19.51 -19.41
CA PRO A 337 -4.42 -19.13 -18.24
C PRO A 337 -3.94 -17.67 -18.33
N LYS A 338 -3.95 -16.97 -17.19
CA LYS A 338 -3.34 -15.64 -17.02
C LYS A 338 -2.31 -15.65 -15.90
N ARG A 339 -1.06 -15.97 -16.25
CA ARG A 339 0.03 -16.15 -15.29
C ARG A 339 0.50 -14.82 -14.68
N VAL A 340 0.55 -14.76 -13.35
CA VAL A 340 1.31 -13.78 -12.57
C VAL A 340 2.58 -14.48 -12.10
N GLU A 341 3.72 -14.05 -12.64
CA GLU A 341 4.97 -14.79 -12.51
C GLU A 341 5.75 -14.41 -11.24
N ALA A 342 6.38 -15.43 -10.63
CA ALA A 342 7.39 -15.27 -9.58
C ALA A 342 6.95 -14.39 -8.39
N VAL A 343 5.76 -14.65 -7.86
CA VAL A 343 5.27 -14.05 -6.61
C VAL A 343 6.10 -14.58 -5.43
N PRO A 344 6.78 -13.71 -4.66
CA PRO A 344 7.52 -14.14 -3.48
C PRO A 344 6.56 -14.45 -2.34
N LEU A 345 6.63 -15.67 -1.81
CA LEU A 345 5.82 -16.10 -0.66
C LEU A 345 6.74 -16.58 0.47
N ALA A 346 6.46 -16.16 1.70
CA ALA A 346 7.09 -16.70 2.90
C ALA A 346 6.49 -18.08 3.24
N ALA A 347 7.14 -18.90 4.07
CA ALA A 347 6.48 -20.10 4.57
C ALA A 347 5.35 -19.70 5.53
N GLY A 348 4.16 -20.29 5.37
CA GLY A 348 3.01 -19.98 6.22
C GLY A 348 1.71 -19.85 5.46
N THR A 349 0.71 -19.30 6.15
CA THR A 349 -0.64 -19.02 5.64
C THR A 349 -0.70 -17.62 5.05
N HIS A 350 -1.37 -17.50 3.91
CA HIS A 350 -1.54 -16.29 3.13
C HIS A 350 -2.99 -16.14 2.67
N ILE A 351 -3.40 -14.91 2.41
CA ILE A 351 -4.68 -14.60 1.76
C ILE A 351 -4.41 -14.08 0.36
N MET A 352 -4.96 -14.76 -0.63
CA MET A 352 -4.98 -14.32 -2.02
C MET A 352 -6.29 -13.58 -2.29
N ARG A 353 -6.21 -12.38 -2.86
CA ARG A 353 -7.38 -11.60 -3.27
C ARG A 353 -7.32 -11.26 -4.74
N PHE A 354 -8.43 -11.47 -5.44
CA PHE A 354 -8.66 -10.91 -6.77
C PHE A 354 -9.64 -9.75 -6.67
N ASP A 355 -9.23 -8.58 -7.14
CA ASP A 355 -10.11 -7.43 -7.39
C ASP A 355 -10.40 -7.35 -8.89
N PHE A 356 -11.66 -7.19 -9.27
CA PHE A 356 -12.10 -7.18 -10.67
C PHE A 356 -12.51 -5.78 -11.13
N ASP A 357 -11.99 -5.32 -12.27
CA ASP A 357 -12.27 -3.97 -12.77
C ASP A 357 -12.32 -3.89 -14.31
N SER A 358 -12.57 -2.69 -14.84
CA SER A 358 -12.52 -2.37 -16.26
C SER A 358 -11.95 -0.96 -16.44
N ASP A 359 -11.11 -0.77 -17.45
CA ASP A 359 -10.61 0.57 -17.84
C ASP A 359 -11.55 1.27 -18.85
N THR A 360 -12.71 0.68 -19.12
CA THR A 360 -13.68 1.19 -20.09
C THR A 360 -14.96 1.63 -19.41
N ASP A 361 -15.69 2.52 -20.07
CA ASP A 361 -17.05 2.94 -19.70
C ASP A 361 -18.09 1.82 -19.94
N LYS A 362 -17.67 0.69 -20.50
CA LYS A 362 -18.53 -0.48 -20.67
C LYS A 362 -18.84 -1.07 -19.30
N THR A 363 -20.12 -1.28 -19.08
CA THR A 363 -20.65 -1.91 -17.88
C THR A 363 -21.15 -3.31 -18.17
N GLY A 364 -21.29 -4.10 -17.12
CA GLY A 364 -21.74 -5.49 -17.20
C GLY A 364 -20.59 -6.48 -17.12
N TRP A 365 -20.87 -7.69 -17.58
CA TRP A 365 -20.02 -8.85 -17.35
C TRP A 365 -18.62 -8.75 -17.98
N LEU A 366 -17.60 -9.01 -17.16
CA LEU A 366 -16.19 -8.94 -17.51
C LEU A 366 -15.65 -10.28 -18.04
N PHE A 367 -15.63 -11.32 -17.19
CA PHE A 367 -15.11 -12.66 -17.49
C PHE A 367 -15.60 -13.69 -16.46
N SER A 368 -15.42 -14.98 -16.73
CA SER A 368 -15.55 -16.05 -15.74
C SER A 368 -14.18 -16.46 -15.23
N LEU A 369 -14.13 -16.99 -14.00
CA LEU A 369 -12.94 -17.57 -13.35
C LEU A 369 -13.24 -19.01 -12.94
N ASN A 370 -12.49 -19.97 -13.48
CA ASN A 370 -12.71 -21.40 -13.21
C ASN A 370 -11.93 -21.89 -12.00
N TYR A 371 -10.61 -21.76 -12.04
CA TYR A 371 -9.73 -22.15 -10.95
C TYR A 371 -8.43 -21.37 -11.01
N ILE A 372 -7.66 -21.45 -9.93
CA ILE A 372 -6.32 -20.88 -9.81
C ILE A 372 -5.34 -22.01 -9.54
N ASP A 373 -4.40 -22.21 -10.47
CA ASP A 373 -3.23 -23.05 -10.22
C ASP A 373 -2.13 -22.18 -9.59
N VAL A 374 -1.56 -22.65 -8.49
CA VAL A 374 -0.40 -22.03 -7.84
C VAL A 374 0.76 -23.01 -7.92
N GLU A 375 1.75 -22.66 -8.73
CA GLU A 375 2.88 -23.53 -9.04
C GLU A 375 4.13 -22.99 -8.37
N ARG A 376 4.87 -23.84 -7.64
CA ARG A 376 6.19 -23.41 -7.16
C ARG A 376 7.12 -23.28 -8.36
N VAL A 377 7.68 -22.10 -8.51
CA VAL A 377 8.74 -21.85 -9.46
C VAL A 377 10.04 -22.16 -8.79
N TYR A 378 10.56 -23.33 -9.13
CA TYR A 378 11.98 -23.56 -8.99
C TYR A 378 12.67 -22.76 -10.09
N PRO A 379 13.74 -22.01 -9.80
CA PRO A 379 14.55 -21.43 -10.85
C PRO A 379 14.91 -22.55 -11.82
N SER A 380 14.56 -22.39 -13.10
CA SER A 380 14.66 -23.46 -14.08
C SER A 380 16.08 -24.01 -14.14
N SER A 381 16.25 -25.24 -13.66
CA SER A 381 17.19 -26.17 -14.24
C SER A 381 16.63 -26.55 -15.62
N VAL A 382 17.34 -26.25 -16.70
CA VAL A 382 17.09 -26.91 -18.00
C VAL A 382 18.42 -27.38 -18.55
N ASP A 383 18.81 -28.61 -18.20
CA ASP A 383 18.68 -29.79 -19.05
C ASP A 383 19.36 -30.96 -18.32
N GLU A 384 18.80 -32.16 -18.39
CA GLU A 384 19.52 -33.39 -18.03
C GLU A 384 20.72 -33.54 -18.99
N GLY A 385 21.88 -32.99 -18.59
CA GLY A 385 23.10 -33.10 -19.39
C GLY A 385 24.22 -32.10 -19.10
N ALA A 386 24.06 -31.12 -18.20
CA ALA A 386 25.11 -30.13 -17.93
C ALA A 386 25.74 -30.26 -16.53
N VAL A 387 27.04 -30.53 -16.55
CA VAL A 387 28.06 -30.65 -15.49
C VAL A 387 27.86 -29.71 -14.28
N PRO A 388 28.21 -30.12 -13.04
CA PRO A 388 28.23 -29.22 -11.88
C PRO A 388 29.14 -28.01 -12.14
N GLY A 389 28.55 -26.82 -12.27
CA GLY A 389 29.32 -25.57 -12.47
C GLY A 389 28.65 -24.40 -13.21
N ALA A 390 27.40 -24.47 -13.68
CA ALA A 390 26.84 -23.44 -14.60
C ALA A 390 25.65 -22.59 -14.08
N LEU A 391 26.00 -21.39 -13.60
CA LEU A 391 25.41 -20.02 -13.68
C LEU A 391 23.98 -19.58 -13.26
N ILE A 392 23.96 -18.81 -12.15
CA ILE A 392 23.53 -17.39 -11.92
C ILE A 392 22.33 -16.83 -12.69
N ALA A 393 21.14 -16.92 -12.09
CA ALA A 393 20.00 -16.07 -12.47
C ALA A 393 20.22 -14.65 -11.92
N ALA A 394 20.08 -13.63 -12.77
CA ALA A 394 20.04 -12.23 -12.34
C ALA A 394 18.60 -11.74 -12.50
N ARG A 395 17.88 -11.58 -11.40
CA ARG A 395 16.45 -11.19 -11.37
C ARG A 395 16.31 -9.81 -10.77
N SER A 396 15.26 -9.09 -11.16
CA SER A 396 14.94 -7.78 -10.62
C SER A 396 13.48 -7.76 -10.17
N TYR A 397 13.19 -7.37 -8.93
CA TYR A 397 11.82 -7.24 -8.43
C TYR A 397 11.66 -5.96 -7.57
N PRO A 398 10.60 -5.17 -7.78
CA PRO A 398 9.60 -5.32 -8.85
C PRO A 398 10.21 -5.12 -10.25
N ASN A 399 9.54 -5.59 -11.30
CA ASN A 399 9.88 -5.33 -12.71
C ASN A 399 8.62 -5.53 -13.58
N PRO A 400 8.01 -4.47 -14.15
CA PRO A 400 8.46 -3.08 -14.16
C PRO A 400 8.57 -2.43 -12.77
N PHE A 401 9.38 -1.39 -12.63
CA PHE A 401 9.65 -0.75 -11.33
C PHE A 401 9.65 0.78 -11.40
N ASN A 402 9.34 1.44 -10.27
CA ASN A 402 9.38 2.89 -10.09
C ASN A 402 9.64 3.26 -8.61
N PRO A 403 10.70 4.03 -8.26
CA PRO A 403 11.94 4.21 -9.00
C PRO A 403 12.95 3.08 -8.73
N GLN A 404 12.67 2.15 -7.79
CA GLN A 404 13.64 1.16 -7.31
C GLN A 404 13.25 -0.29 -7.56
N THR A 405 14.24 -1.14 -7.81
CA THR A 405 14.14 -2.59 -7.93
C THR A 405 15.28 -3.28 -7.19
N THR A 406 15.02 -4.46 -6.61
CA THR A 406 16.06 -5.30 -6.03
C THR A 406 16.55 -6.29 -7.06
N VAL A 407 17.85 -6.21 -7.37
CA VAL A 407 18.54 -7.16 -8.24
C VAL A 407 19.14 -8.29 -7.41
N GLU A 408 18.73 -9.52 -7.67
CA GLU A 408 19.24 -10.73 -7.03
C GLU A 408 20.10 -11.55 -8.01
N TYR A 409 21.29 -11.99 -7.58
CA TYR A 409 22.16 -12.90 -8.33
C TYR A 409 22.83 -13.94 -7.41
N VAL A 410 23.07 -15.15 -7.92
CA VAL A 410 23.68 -16.25 -7.15
C VAL A 410 25.14 -16.44 -7.52
N MET A 411 26.05 -16.55 -6.57
CA MET A 411 27.44 -16.95 -6.81
C MET A 411 27.60 -18.45 -6.54
N PRO A 412 28.02 -19.28 -7.52
CA PRO A 412 28.13 -20.72 -7.34
C PRO A 412 29.33 -21.15 -6.48
N ALA A 413 30.36 -20.29 -6.43
CA ALA A 413 31.55 -20.43 -5.63
C ALA A 413 32.09 -19.02 -5.34
N GLU A 414 32.97 -18.90 -4.35
CA GLU A 414 33.67 -17.64 -4.10
C GLU A 414 34.48 -17.22 -5.34
N GLY A 415 34.29 -16.00 -5.83
CA GLY A 415 34.96 -15.54 -7.04
C GLY A 415 34.62 -14.12 -7.45
N PRO A 416 35.25 -13.61 -8.53
CA PRO A 416 34.96 -12.28 -9.05
C PRO A 416 33.57 -12.24 -9.71
N VAL A 417 32.86 -11.14 -9.49
CA VAL A 417 31.60 -10.78 -10.14
C VAL A 417 31.65 -9.36 -10.66
N ARG A 418 30.94 -9.11 -11.77
CA ARG A 418 30.58 -7.78 -12.24
C ARG A 418 29.11 -7.78 -12.64
N LEU A 419 28.34 -6.89 -12.03
CA LEU A 419 26.92 -6.67 -12.29
C LEU A 419 26.74 -5.25 -12.82
N GLY A 420 26.37 -5.13 -14.09
CA GLY A 420 26.14 -3.83 -14.75
C GLY A 420 24.73 -3.72 -15.31
N VAL A 421 24.26 -2.48 -15.45
CA VAL A 421 23.02 -2.13 -16.15
C VAL A 421 23.38 -1.42 -17.45
N PHE A 422 22.66 -1.75 -18.52
CA PHE A 422 22.90 -1.28 -19.88
C PHE A 422 21.61 -0.71 -20.47
N ASP A 423 21.71 0.38 -21.24
CA ASP A 423 20.58 0.90 -22.00
C ASP A 423 20.26 0.02 -23.23
N ALA A 424 19.15 0.32 -23.92
CA ALA A 424 18.74 -0.43 -25.11
C ALA A 424 19.73 -0.39 -26.30
N ARG A 425 20.74 0.49 -26.25
CA ARG A 425 21.83 0.57 -27.25
C ARG A 425 23.06 -0.22 -26.80
N GLY A 426 23.01 -0.88 -25.65
CA GLY A 426 24.11 -1.66 -25.08
C GLY A 426 25.19 -0.82 -24.40
N ARG A 427 24.93 0.46 -24.13
CA ARG A 427 25.85 1.31 -23.35
C ARG A 427 25.61 1.06 -21.86
N GLN A 428 26.68 0.78 -21.12
CA GLN A 428 26.62 0.64 -19.67
C GLN A 428 26.23 1.98 -19.05
N VAL A 429 25.21 1.96 -18.19
CA VAL A 429 24.70 3.15 -17.49
C VAL A 429 24.96 3.10 -15.99
N ARG A 430 25.10 1.91 -15.40
CA ARG A 430 25.33 1.73 -13.96
C ARG A 430 26.15 0.48 -13.67
N VAL A 431 27.06 0.53 -12.70
CA VAL A 431 27.62 -0.68 -12.06
C VAL A 431 26.95 -0.88 -10.69
N LEU A 432 26.35 -2.04 -10.49
CA LEU A 432 25.65 -2.40 -9.24
C LEU A 432 26.54 -3.18 -8.29
N ALA A 433 27.42 -4.05 -8.81
CA ALA A 433 28.39 -4.77 -8.00
C ALA A 433 29.64 -5.08 -8.82
N GLU A 434 30.80 -4.96 -8.20
CA GLU A 434 32.08 -5.36 -8.77
C GLU A 434 33.03 -5.85 -7.68
N GLY A 435 33.77 -6.93 -7.93
CA GLY A 435 34.76 -7.47 -7.00
C GLY A 435 34.54 -8.94 -6.66
N ARG A 436 35.23 -9.45 -5.63
CA ARG A 436 35.07 -10.83 -5.16
C ARG A 436 33.84 -10.97 -4.26
N LYS A 437 33.07 -12.03 -4.45
CA LYS A 437 31.89 -12.38 -3.63
C LYS A 437 31.95 -13.85 -3.23
N ASP A 438 31.48 -14.14 -2.02
CA ASP A 438 31.33 -15.51 -1.52
C ASP A 438 30.26 -16.28 -2.31
N ALA A 439 30.30 -17.61 -2.22
CA ALA A 439 29.22 -18.46 -2.72
C ALA A 439 27.90 -18.13 -2.01
N GLY A 440 26.78 -18.14 -2.74
CA GLY A 440 25.45 -17.86 -2.19
C GLY A 440 24.70 -16.76 -2.94
N THR A 441 23.51 -16.41 -2.45
CA THR A 441 22.64 -15.40 -3.05
C THR A 441 23.03 -14.00 -2.61
N HIS A 442 23.14 -13.07 -3.56
CA HIS A 442 23.48 -11.67 -3.34
C HIS A 442 22.36 -10.78 -3.87
N ARG A 443 22.10 -9.67 -3.16
CA ARG A 443 21.07 -8.69 -3.51
C ARG A 443 21.67 -7.30 -3.57
N VAL A 444 21.28 -6.52 -4.58
CA VAL A 444 21.67 -5.12 -4.76
C VAL A 444 20.46 -4.33 -5.23
N VAL A 445 20.19 -3.19 -4.60
CA VAL A 445 19.12 -2.28 -5.04
C VAL A 445 19.63 -1.41 -6.18
N TRP A 446 18.81 -1.24 -7.22
CA TRP A 446 18.98 -0.23 -8.23
C TRP A 446 17.81 0.76 -8.18
N ASP A 447 18.12 2.04 -8.09
CA ASP A 447 17.21 3.16 -7.91
C ASP A 447 16.89 3.92 -9.21
N GLY A 448 17.15 3.28 -10.36
CA GLY A 448 16.93 3.88 -11.68
C GLY A 448 17.91 5.01 -12.02
N ARG A 449 19.02 5.17 -11.29
CA ARG A 449 20.05 6.17 -11.58
C ARG A 449 21.26 5.59 -12.32
N ASP A 450 21.99 6.44 -13.03
CA ASP A 450 23.28 6.11 -13.64
C ASP A 450 24.46 6.24 -12.64
N ASP A 451 25.69 5.99 -13.10
CA ASP A 451 26.91 6.12 -12.28
C ASP A 451 27.16 7.57 -11.78
N ASP A 452 26.63 8.59 -12.48
CA ASP A 452 26.73 10.01 -12.10
C ASP A 452 25.59 10.45 -11.14
N GLY A 453 24.69 9.53 -10.78
CA GLY A 453 23.56 9.78 -9.90
C GLY A 453 22.37 10.46 -10.58
N GLN A 454 22.37 10.58 -11.91
CA GLN A 454 21.25 11.14 -12.66
C GLN A 454 20.16 10.10 -12.87
N LEU A 455 18.90 10.55 -12.77
CA LEU A 455 17.74 9.70 -13.05
C LEU A 455 17.70 9.33 -14.54
N LEU A 456 17.52 8.04 -14.80
CA LEU A 456 17.36 7.53 -16.16
C LEU A 456 15.90 7.70 -16.63
N ALA A 457 15.70 7.74 -17.94
CA ALA A 457 14.37 7.85 -18.55
C ALA A 457 13.59 6.52 -18.40
N SER A 458 12.26 6.59 -18.38
CA SER A 458 11.43 5.37 -18.48
C SER A 458 11.80 4.61 -19.76
N GLY A 459 11.95 3.29 -19.65
CA GLY A 459 12.39 2.49 -20.78
C GLY A 459 12.91 1.11 -20.40
N VAL A 460 13.35 0.39 -21.43
CA VAL A 460 13.94 -0.95 -21.27
C VAL A 460 15.44 -0.82 -21.03
N TYR A 461 15.88 -1.49 -19.97
CA TYR A 461 17.28 -1.65 -19.59
C TYR A 461 17.63 -3.13 -19.54
N PHE A 462 18.92 -3.43 -19.55
CA PHE A 462 19.44 -4.78 -19.49
C PHE A 462 20.43 -4.91 -18.34
N LEU A 463 20.17 -5.84 -17.44
CA LEU A 463 21.11 -6.27 -16.43
C LEU A 463 22.07 -7.28 -17.05
N ARG A 464 23.37 -7.16 -16.80
CA ARG A 464 24.36 -8.17 -17.19
C ARG A 464 25.21 -8.52 -15.98
N VAL A 465 25.18 -9.79 -15.59
CA VAL A 465 26.06 -10.35 -14.56
C VAL A 465 27.13 -11.20 -15.22
N GLU A 466 28.38 -11.00 -14.80
CA GLU A 466 29.53 -11.78 -15.22
C GLU A 466 30.22 -12.35 -13.99
N ALA A 467 30.31 -13.68 -13.91
CA ALA A 467 31.03 -14.35 -12.83
C ALA A 467 31.48 -15.75 -13.29
N ALA A 468 32.58 -16.22 -12.72
CA ALA A 468 33.15 -17.56 -12.98
C ALA A 468 33.30 -17.91 -14.48
N GLY A 469 33.61 -16.92 -15.32
CA GLY A 469 33.87 -17.14 -16.75
C GLY A 469 32.63 -17.18 -17.65
N ALA A 470 31.45 -16.83 -17.16
CA ALA A 470 30.26 -16.70 -18.00
C ALA A 470 29.39 -15.49 -17.64
N ALA A 471 28.49 -15.16 -18.55
CA ALA A 471 27.64 -13.99 -18.48
C ALA A 471 26.15 -14.35 -18.64
N ARG A 472 25.28 -13.63 -17.93
CA ARG A 472 23.82 -13.73 -18.02
C ARG A 472 23.21 -12.34 -18.13
N VAL A 473 22.14 -12.23 -18.91
CA VAL A 473 21.44 -10.97 -19.17
C VAL A 473 19.99 -11.09 -18.71
N GLY A 474 19.50 -10.08 -17.98
CA GLY A 474 18.11 -9.92 -17.56
C GLY A 474 17.51 -8.62 -18.10
N LYS A 475 16.21 -8.61 -18.38
CA LYS A 475 15.50 -7.39 -18.84
C LYS A 475 14.93 -6.63 -17.66
N LEU A 476 15.08 -5.31 -17.67
CA LEU A 476 14.55 -4.35 -16.70
C LEU A 476 13.61 -3.36 -17.42
N VAL A 477 12.53 -2.97 -16.77
CA VAL A 477 11.60 -1.95 -17.27
C VAL A 477 11.43 -0.88 -16.19
N LEU A 478 12.05 0.28 -16.41
CA LEU A 478 11.90 1.45 -15.54
C LEU A 478 10.66 2.23 -15.98
N LEU A 479 9.75 2.49 -15.06
CA LEU A 479 8.61 3.37 -15.21
C LEU A 479 8.84 4.65 -14.40
N LYS A 480 8.32 5.76 -14.89
CA LYS A 480 8.25 7.02 -14.12
C LYS A 480 6.86 7.16 -13.55
#